data_AF-A0A936VI95-F1
#
_entry.id   AF-A0A936VI95-F1
#
_cell.length_a   1.000
_cell.length_b   1.000
_cell.length_c   1.000
_cell.angle_alpha   90.00
_cell.angle_beta   90.00
_cell.angle_gamma   90.00
#
_symmetry.space_group_name_H-M   'P 1'
#
loop_
_entity.id
_entity.type
_entity.pdbx_description
1 polymer ?
#
loop_
_entity_poly.entity_id
_entity_poly.type
_entity_poly.pdbx_seq_one_letter_code
_entity_poly.pdbx_strand_id
1 'polypeptide(L)'
;MLILNKADVCQDLESKIAEVRAIAPNVPIVALSAKHDAELTAIYNYARPGKTVALIGSSGVGKSTITNHLLGGERQKVQEVREGDNRGQHTTTKRELIVLPNGALIIDTPGMRELQLWISDEGLENSFEDIELLIAQCFYRNCDHNNTEACAINTPYPTAP
;
A
#
# COMPACT_ATOMS: atom_id res chain seq x y z
N MET A 1 -6.95 -1.31 4.73
CA MET A 1 -5.96 -1.98 5.61
C MET A 1 -4.60 -1.84 4.95
N LEU A 2 -3.59 -1.46 5.72
CA LEU A 2 -2.20 -1.40 5.28
C LEU A 2 -1.47 -2.64 5.79
N ILE A 3 -0.72 -3.28 4.90
CA ILE A 3 0.10 -4.45 5.22
C ILE A 3 1.56 -4.07 5.08
N LEU A 4 2.29 -4.15 6.20
CA LEU A 4 3.75 -4.06 6.22
C LEU A 4 4.32 -5.47 6.13
N ASN A 5 4.57 -5.92 4.91
CA ASN A 5 5.15 -7.24 4.64
C ASN A 5 6.67 -7.23 4.87
N LYS A 6 7.25 -8.42 5.07
CA LYS A 6 8.68 -8.69 5.34
C LYS A 6 9.13 -8.20 6.71
N ALA A 7 8.25 -8.29 7.72
CA ALA A 7 8.57 -7.99 9.11
C ALA A 7 9.77 -8.81 9.63
N ASP A 8 10.01 -10.00 9.06
CA ASP A 8 11.13 -10.89 9.42
C ASP A 8 12.54 -10.30 9.21
N VAL A 9 12.67 -9.30 8.34
CA VAL A 9 13.97 -8.66 8.02
C VAL A 9 14.03 -7.20 8.47
N CYS A 10 13.00 -6.71 9.17
CA CYS A 10 12.95 -5.34 9.65
C CYS A 10 13.54 -5.26 11.06
N GLN A 11 14.63 -4.52 11.22
CA GLN A 11 15.26 -4.32 12.53
C GLN A 11 14.48 -3.35 13.43
N ASP A 12 13.70 -2.45 12.83
CA ASP A 12 13.00 -1.37 13.53
C ASP A 12 11.53 -1.29 13.11
N LEU A 13 10.81 -2.39 13.35
CA LEU A 13 9.42 -2.55 12.91
C LEU A 13 8.47 -1.57 13.60
N GLU A 14 8.68 -1.32 14.90
CA GLU A 14 7.84 -0.41 15.69
C GLU A 14 7.89 1.02 15.16
N SER A 15 9.09 1.52 14.82
CA SER A 15 9.24 2.83 14.21
C SER A 15 8.51 2.91 12.86
N LYS A 16 8.59 1.87 12.02
CA LYS A 16 7.86 1.83 10.74
C LYS A 16 6.35 1.77 10.91
N ILE A 17 5.85 1.08 11.92
CA ILE A 17 4.43 1.10 12.26
C ILE A 17 4.02 2.51 12.72
N ALA A 18 4.84 3.17 13.55
CA ALA A 18 4.57 4.53 14.02
C ALA A 18 4.55 5.56 12.87
N GLU A 19 5.51 5.50 11.95
CA GLU A 19 5.55 6.33 10.74
C GLU A 19 4.25 6.19 9.91
N VAL A 20 3.80 4.95 9.69
CA VAL A 20 2.57 4.70 8.92
C VAL A 20 1.32 5.15 9.69
N ARG A 21 1.28 4.93 11.01
CA ARG A 21 0.15 5.35 11.85
C ARG A 21 0.03 6.87 11.93
N ALA A 22 1.13 7.61 11.89
CA ALA A 22 1.12 9.06 11.83
C ALA A 22 0.46 9.58 10.55
N ILE A 23 0.63 8.89 9.42
CA ILE A 23 0.05 9.26 8.11
C ILE A 23 -1.39 8.74 7.97
N ALA A 24 -1.70 7.58 8.54
CA ALA A 24 -2.99 6.89 8.37
C ALA A 24 -3.58 6.41 9.72
N PRO A 25 -3.97 7.33 10.63
CA PRO A 25 -4.35 6.99 12.01
C PRO A 25 -5.58 6.08 12.12
N ASN A 26 -6.50 6.18 11.15
CA ASN A 26 -7.77 5.45 11.15
C ASN A 26 -7.77 4.19 10.28
N VAL A 27 -6.61 3.81 9.70
CA VAL A 27 -6.51 2.64 8.84
C VAL A 27 -5.91 1.48 9.64
N PRO A 28 -6.53 0.28 9.64
CA PRO A 28 -5.92 -0.90 10.26
C PRO A 28 -4.55 -1.20 9.64
N ILE A 29 -3.51 -1.30 10.47
CA ILE A 29 -2.13 -1.63 10.09
C ILE A 29 -1.82 -3.03 10.61
N VAL A 30 -1.28 -3.88 9.73
CA VAL A 30 -0.80 -5.22 10.09
C VAL A 30 0.62 -5.36 9.58
N ALA A 31 1.56 -5.62 10.49
CA ALA A 31 2.90 -6.07 10.13
C ALA A 31 2.93 -7.59 10.10
N LEU A 32 3.51 -8.17 9.05
CA LEU A 32 3.63 -9.61 8.88
C LEU A 32 4.81 -9.97 7.99
N SER A 33 5.21 -11.24 8.04
CA SER A 33 6.04 -11.89 7.04
C SER A 33 5.19 -12.88 6.27
N ALA A 34 4.99 -12.60 4.98
CA ALA A 34 4.24 -13.49 4.09
C ALA A 34 4.90 -14.87 3.89
N LYS A 35 6.08 -15.13 4.49
CA LYS A 35 6.69 -16.46 4.54
C LYS A 35 6.07 -17.36 5.62
N HIS A 36 5.39 -16.78 6.61
CA HIS A 36 4.84 -17.51 7.76
C HIS A 36 3.31 -17.48 7.73
N ASP A 37 2.69 -18.65 7.55
CA ASP A 37 1.22 -18.78 7.42
C ASP A 37 0.44 -18.21 8.61
N ALA A 38 0.96 -18.39 9.84
CA ALA A 38 0.31 -17.94 11.06
C ALA A 38 0.04 -16.43 11.09
N GLU A 39 0.87 -15.65 10.38
CA GLU A 39 0.80 -14.19 10.36
C GLU A 39 -0.20 -13.64 9.32
N LEU A 40 -0.75 -14.49 8.45
CA LEU A 40 -1.73 -14.10 7.43
C LEU A 40 -3.18 -14.14 7.93
N THR A 41 -3.40 -14.53 9.20
CA THR A 41 -4.72 -14.58 9.84
C THR A 41 -5.52 -13.29 9.68
N ALA A 42 -4.84 -12.14 9.79
CA ALA A 42 -5.48 -10.85 9.60
C ALA A 42 -6.05 -10.68 8.18
N ILE A 43 -5.39 -11.21 7.15
CA ILE A 43 -5.85 -11.13 5.75
C ILE A 43 -7.05 -12.05 5.53
N TYR A 44 -7.05 -13.26 6.11
CA TYR A 44 -8.18 -14.18 6.05
C TYR A 44 -9.47 -13.57 6.62
N ASN A 45 -9.37 -12.70 7.63
CA ASN A 45 -10.52 -11.99 8.17
C ASN A 45 -11.21 -11.06 7.15
N TYR A 46 -10.48 -10.57 6.15
CA TYR A 46 -11.02 -9.76 5.05
C TYR A 46 -11.38 -10.61 3.83
N ALA A 47 -10.61 -11.65 3.54
CA ALA A 47 -10.85 -12.59 2.44
C ALA A 47 -11.87 -13.68 2.82
N ARG A 48 -13.07 -13.27 3.25
CA ARG A 48 -14.19 -14.17 3.61
C ARG A 48 -14.98 -14.62 2.36
N PRO A 49 -15.71 -15.75 2.42
CA PRO A 49 -16.56 -16.21 1.32
C PRO A 49 -17.44 -15.07 0.77
N GLY A 50 -17.48 -14.90 -0.56
CA GLY A 50 -18.28 -13.85 -1.21
C GLY A 50 -17.70 -12.42 -1.10
N LYS A 51 -16.51 -12.24 -0.53
CA LYS A 51 -15.78 -10.97 -0.56
C LYS A 51 -14.73 -10.97 -1.67
N THR A 52 -14.53 -9.79 -2.27
CA THR A 52 -13.46 -9.55 -3.24
C THR A 52 -12.42 -8.64 -2.61
N VAL A 53 -11.15 -9.06 -2.61
CA VAL A 53 -10.01 -8.30 -2.07
C VAL A 53 -9.01 -8.07 -3.19
N ALA A 54 -8.57 -6.83 -3.36
CA ALA A 54 -7.49 -6.50 -4.28
C ALA A 54 -6.18 -6.30 -3.51
N LEU A 55 -5.10 -6.93 -3.96
CA LEU A 55 -3.77 -6.66 -3.42
C LEU A 55 -3.10 -5.58 -4.26
N ILE A 56 -2.69 -4.49 -3.60
CA ILE A 56 -2.23 -3.26 -4.24
C ILE A 56 -0.89 -2.87 -3.61
N GLY A 57 0.10 -2.53 -4.45
CA GLY A 57 1.42 -2.10 -4.00
C GLY A 57 2.50 -2.28 -5.06
N SER A 58 3.68 -1.72 -4.81
CA SER A 58 4.82 -1.75 -5.73
C SER A 58 5.27 -3.18 -6.08
N SER A 59 6.07 -3.31 -7.15
CA SER A 59 6.70 -4.61 -7.45
C SER A 59 7.63 -5.04 -6.31
N GLY A 60 7.70 -6.35 -6.03
CA GLY A 60 8.61 -6.92 -5.03
C GLY A 60 8.17 -6.79 -3.57
N VAL A 61 7.02 -6.17 -3.26
CA VAL A 61 6.49 -6.09 -1.88
C VAL A 61 5.89 -7.39 -1.35
N GLY A 62 5.74 -8.41 -2.21
CA GLY A 62 5.27 -9.75 -1.82
C GLY A 62 3.77 -10.03 -2.01
N LYS A 63 3.07 -9.29 -2.88
CA LYS A 63 1.65 -9.54 -3.23
C LYS A 63 1.41 -10.98 -3.69
N SER A 64 2.18 -11.46 -4.68
CA SER A 64 2.01 -12.82 -5.19
C SER A 64 2.36 -13.90 -4.16
N THR A 65 3.32 -13.62 -3.26
CA THR A 65 3.60 -14.51 -2.11
C THR A 65 2.36 -14.64 -1.21
N ILE A 66 1.73 -13.52 -0.85
CA ILE A 66 0.49 -13.53 -0.07
C ILE A 66 -0.63 -14.28 -0.80
N THR A 67 -0.84 -14.02 -2.09
CA THR A 67 -1.83 -14.72 -2.91
C THR A 67 -1.62 -16.23 -2.90
N ASN A 68 -0.37 -16.69 -3.05
CA ASN A 68 -0.04 -18.11 -3.06
C ASN A 68 -0.30 -18.79 -1.71
N HIS A 69 -0.01 -18.10 -0.61
CA HIS A 69 -0.34 -18.60 0.72
C HIS A 69 -1.86 -18.68 0.94
N LEU A 70 -2.62 -17.66 0.56
CA LEU A 70 -4.08 -17.66 0.65
C LEU A 70 -4.74 -18.78 -0.17
N LEU A 71 -4.06 -19.25 -1.23
CA LEU A 71 -4.49 -20.38 -2.06
C LEU A 71 -4.24 -21.76 -1.44
N GLY A 72 -3.60 -21.84 -0.27
CA GLY A 72 -3.25 -23.11 0.37
C GLY A 72 -1.89 -23.67 -0.04
N GLY A 73 -0.95 -22.80 -0.45
CA GLY A 73 0.48 -23.15 -0.59
C GLY A 73 0.91 -23.93 -1.85
N GLU A 74 0.03 -24.69 -2.52
CA GLU A 74 0.49 -25.67 -3.53
C GLU A 74 0.37 -25.25 -5.02
N ARG A 75 -0.23 -24.11 -5.38
CA ARG A 75 -0.53 -23.84 -6.81
C ARG A 75 0.52 -23.04 -7.59
N GLN A 76 1.51 -22.44 -6.97
CA GLN A 76 2.64 -21.85 -7.70
C GLN A 76 3.93 -22.42 -7.13
N LYS A 77 4.66 -23.19 -7.95
CA LYS A 77 6.11 -23.27 -7.83
C LYS A 77 6.64 -21.84 -7.89
N VAL A 78 6.82 -21.21 -6.74
CA VAL A 78 7.73 -20.07 -6.63
C VAL A 78 9.08 -20.68 -6.89
N GLN A 79 9.52 -20.68 -8.15
CA GLN A 79 10.91 -20.99 -8.45
C GLN A 79 11.73 -20.03 -7.60
N GLU A 80 12.52 -20.60 -6.69
CA GLU A 80 13.51 -19.88 -5.93
C GLU A 80 14.29 -18.99 -6.89
N VAL A 81 14.43 -17.73 -6.49
CA VAL A 81 15.18 -16.72 -7.22
C VAL A 81 16.54 -17.32 -7.57
N ARG A 82 16.77 -17.60 -8.86
CA ARG A 82 18.09 -17.99 -9.36
C ARG A 82 19.04 -16.83 -9.04
N GLU A 83 19.94 -17.08 -8.09
CA GLU A 83 21.13 -16.28 -7.86
C GLU A 83 21.92 -16.22 -9.17
N GLY A 84 21.82 -15.09 -9.90
CA GLY A 84 22.57 -14.98 -11.15
C GLY A 84 22.26 -13.78 -12.02
N ASP A 85 21.08 -13.16 -11.90
CA ASP A 85 20.79 -11.98 -12.72
C ASP A 85 19.95 -10.96 -11.95
N ASN A 86 20.51 -9.76 -11.77
CA ASN A 86 19.97 -8.64 -11.01
C ASN A 86 18.77 -7.94 -11.70
N ARG A 87 17.94 -8.71 -12.42
CA ARG A 87 16.77 -8.27 -13.16
C ARG A 87 15.65 -9.28 -12.98
N GLY A 88 14.92 -9.15 -11.86
CA GLY A 88 13.74 -9.95 -11.57
C GLY A 88 12.68 -9.82 -12.67
N GLN A 89 12.71 -10.74 -13.62
CA GLN A 89 11.72 -10.87 -14.69
C GLN A 89 10.60 -11.82 -14.24
N HIS A 90 9.86 -11.40 -13.21
CA HIS A 90 8.51 -11.89 -12.97
C HIS A 90 7.56 -10.71 -13.14
N THR A 91 7.36 -10.34 -14.40
CA THR A 91 6.38 -9.34 -14.82
C THR A 91 5.00 -9.99 -14.78
N THR A 92 4.26 -9.90 -13.67
CA THR A 92 2.83 -10.25 -13.63
C THR A 92 2.10 -9.28 -14.56
N THR A 93 1.93 -9.61 -15.86
CA THR A 93 1.33 -8.73 -16.88
C THR A 93 -0.19 -8.85 -16.96
N LYS A 94 -0.82 -9.75 -16.18
CA LYS A 94 -2.27 -9.98 -16.19
C LYS A 94 -2.88 -9.57 -14.84
N ARG A 95 -4.00 -8.83 -14.90
CA ARG A 95 -4.93 -8.72 -13.78
C ARG A 95 -5.66 -10.06 -13.70
N GLU A 96 -5.42 -10.84 -12.65
CA GLU A 96 -6.03 -12.16 -12.48
C GLU A 96 -7.01 -12.13 -11.32
N LEU A 97 -8.23 -12.60 -11.57
CA LEU A 97 -9.24 -12.87 -10.55
C LEU A 97 -9.09 -14.33 -10.13
N ILE A 98 -8.78 -14.54 -8.85
CA ILE A 98 -8.45 -15.83 -8.27
C ILE A 98 -9.52 -16.17 -7.24
N VAL A 99 -10.13 -17.35 -7.37
CA VAL A 99 -11.07 -17.87 -6.36
C VAL A 99 -10.27 -18.63 -5.31
N LEU A 100 -10.34 -18.20 -4.05
CA LEU A 100 -9.75 -18.91 -2.92
C LEU A 100 -10.55 -20.17 -2.57
N PRO A 101 -9.94 -21.18 -1.91
CA PRO A 101 -10.64 -22.40 -1.48
C PRO A 101 -11.87 -22.12 -0.59
N ASN A 102 -11.85 -21.01 0.15
CA ASN A 102 -12.97 -20.58 1.00
C ASN A 102 -14.07 -19.79 0.23
N GLY A 103 -13.96 -19.62 -1.08
CA GLY A 103 -14.94 -18.89 -1.90
C GLY A 103 -14.81 -17.36 -1.88
N ALA A 104 -13.73 -16.81 -1.32
CA ALA A 104 -13.37 -15.41 -1.52
C ALA A 104 -12.70 -15.20 -2.89
N LEU A 105 -12.68 -13.96 -3.37
CA LEU A 105 -12.04 -13.56 -4.62
C LEU A 105 -10.83 -12.67 -4.33
N ILE A 106 -9.67 -13.00 -4.90
CA ILE A 106 -8.47 -12.16 -4.90
C ILE A 106 -8.25 -11.58 -6.29
N ILE A 107 -8.06 -10.27 -6.37
CA ILE A 107 -7.57 -9.61 -7.58
C ILE A 107 -6.07 -9.39 -7.38
N ASP A 108 -5.24 -10.18 -8.06
CA ASP A 108 -3.80 -9.90 -8.13
C ASP A 108 -3.57 -8.85 -9.23
N THR A 109 -2.98 -7.73 -8.83
CA THR A 109 -2.64 -6.65 -9.74
C THR A 109 -1.15 -6.74 -10.08
N PRO A 110 -0.77 -6.55 -11.36
CA PRO A 110 0.62 -6.24 -11.72
C PRO A 110 1.17 -5.22 -10.73
N GLY A 111 2.40 -5.42 -10.23
CA GLY A 111 3.04 -4.44 -9.35
C GLY A 111 2.92 -3.04 -9.98
N MET A 112 2.14 -2.17 -9.36
CA MET A 112 1.85 -0.87 -9.93
C MET A 112 3.17 -0.10 -9.95
N ARG A 113 3.63 0.26 -11.16
CA ARG A 113 4.77 1.18 -11.30
C ARG A 113 4.39 2.63 -11.03
N GLU A 114 3.10 2.93 -10.96
CA GLU A 114 2.51 4.16 -10.45
C GLU A 114 1.01 3.90 -10.29
N LEU A 115 0.40 4.32 -9.18
CA LEU A 115 -1.04 4.62 -9.18
C LEU A 115 -1.17 5.90 -10.01
N GLN A 116 -1.49 5.78 -11.29
CA GLN A 116 -2.17 6.89 -11.94
C GLN A 116 -3.51 7.00 -11.22
N LEU A 117 -3.61 7.96 -10.32
CA LEU A 117 -4.86 8.36 -9.71
C LEU A 117 -5.72 8.91 -10.85
N TRP A 118 -6.53 8.06 -11.47
CA TRP A 118 -7.66 8.47 -12.29
C TRP A 118 -8.78 8.97 -11.36
N ILE A 119 -8.42 9.92 -10.49
CA ILE A 119 -9.38 10.66 -9.71
C ILE A 119 -9.95 11.69 -10.68
N SER A 120 -11.25 11.59 -10.98
CA SER A 120 -11.97 12.70 -11.60
C SER A 120 -11.77 13.94 -10.75
N ASP A 121 -11.60 15.12 -11.34
CA ASP A 121 -11.25 16.38 -10.64
C ASP A 121 -12.03 16.58 -9.31
N GLU A 122 -13.31 16.21 -9.27
CA GLU A 122 -14.19 16.26 -8.07
C GLU A 122 -13.73 15.41 -6.86
N GLY A 123 -13.02 14.31 -7.07
CA GLY A 123 -12.52 13.46 -5.98
C GLY A 123 -11.21 13.96 -5.38
N LEU A 124 -10.48 14.80 -6.12
CA LEU A 124 -9.23 15.40 -5.68
C LEU A 124 -9.52 16.59 -4.77
N GLU A 125 -10.49 17.42 -5.14
CA GLU A 125 -10.96 18.58 -4.36
C GLU A 125 -11.34 18.20 -2.92
N ASN A 126 -12.05 17.08 -2.73
CA ASN A 126 -12.44 16.62 -1.40
C ASN A 126 -11.31 15.94 -0.59
N SER A 127 -10.21 15.55 -1.24
CA SER A 127 -9.11 14.82 -0.58
C SER A 127 -8.03 15.74 0.00
N PHE A 128 -8.07 17.04 -0.35
CA PHE A 128 -7.03 18.02 -0.01
C PHE A 128 -7.62 19.35 0.50
N GLU A 129 -8.80 19.31 1.12
CA GLU A 129 -9.47 20.49 1.70
C GLU A 129 -8.54 21.24 2.69
N ASP A 130 -7.72 20.51 3.43
CA ASP A 130 -6.69 21.05 4.31
C ASP A 130 -5.61 21.84 3.55
N ILE A 131 -5.17 21.37 2.39
CA ILE A 131 -4.24 22.08 1.52
C ILE A 131 -4.90 23.33 0.93
N GLU A 132 -6.16 23.25 0.49
CA GLU A 132 -6.88 24.43 -0.03
C GLU A 132 -7.01 25.54 1.01
N LEU A 133 -7.30 25.18 2.26
CA LEU A 133 -7.35 26.12 3.39
C LEU A 133 -5.98 26.78 3.65
N LEU A 134 -4.88 26.05 3.46
CA LEU A 134 -3.53 26.61 3.59
C LEU A 134 -3.16 27.51 2.40
N ILE A 135 -3.56 27.17 1.17
CA ILE A 135 -3.37 28.04 0.00
C ILE A 135 -4.05 29.39 0.23
N ALA A 136 -5.28 29.40 0.77
CA ALA A 136 -6.01 30.61 1.10
C ALA A 136 -5.34 31.49 2.18
N GLN A 137 -4.43 30.92 2.97
CA GLN A 137 -3.67 31.61 4.02
C GLN A 137 -2.29 32.08 3.55
N CYS A 138 -1.91 31.83 2.29
CA CYS A 138 -0.65 32.34 1.76
C CYS A 138 -0.64 33.87 1.73
N PHE A 139 0.47 34.47 2.19
CA PHE A 139 0.63 35.92 2.20
C PHE A 139 0.54 36.53 0.79
N TYR A 140 1.07 35.81 -0.20
CA TYR A 140 1.05 36.22 -1.60
C TYR A 140 -0.06 35.50 -2.38
N ARG A 141 -0.85 36.25 -3.16
CA ARG A 141 -1.91 35.70 -4.02
C ARG A 141 -1.39 34.81 -5.16
N ASN A 142 -0.12 34.96 -5.52
CA ASN A 142 0.57 34.23 -6.59
C ASN A 142 1.73 33.38 -6.03
N CYS A 143 1.57 32.86 -4.81
CA CYS A 143 2.56 32.01 -4.18
C CYS A 143 2.83 30.77 -5.05
N ASP A 144 4.11 30.48 -5.31
CA ASP A 144 4.52 29.31 -6.10
C ASP A 144 4.66 28.03 -5.27
N HIS A 145 4.45 28.16 -3.95
CA HIS A 145 4.55 27.13 -2.92
C HIS A 145 5.89 26.38 -2.83
N ASN A 146 6.87 26.69 -3.68
CA ASN A 146 8.15 25.99 -3.75
C ASN A 146 9.25 26.69 -2.96
N ASN A 147 9.29 28.02 -2.99
CA ASN A 147 10.34 28.78 -2.31
C ASN A 147 9.93 30.20 -1.91
N THR A 148 8.61 30.47 -1.89
CA THR A 148 8.10 31.77 -1.46
C THR A 148 8.23 31.92 0.06
N GLU A 149 8.90 32.99 0.53
CA GLU A 149 8.88 33.36 1.95
C GLU A 149 7.44 33.58 2.43
N ALA A 150 7.12 33.20 3.67
CA ALA A 150 5.76 33.27 4.23
C ALA A 150 4.69 32.45 3.45
N CYS A 151 5.09 31.38 2.76
CA CYS A 151 4.18 30.38 2.24
C CYS A 151 3.56 29.55 3.38
N ALA A 152 2.23 29.54 3.47
CA ALA A 152 1.51 28.79 4.48
C ALA A 152 1.67 27.25 4.32
N ILE A 153 1.90 26.76 3.10
CA ILE A 153 2.20 25.33 2.84
C ILE A 153 3.57 24.93 3.39
N ASN A 154 4.57 25.81 3.30
CA ASN A 154 5.94 25.53 3.79
C ASN A 154 6.10 25.81 5.28
N THR A 155 5.05 26.32 5.93
CA THR A 155 5.02 26.46 7.38
C THR A 155 4.68 25.09 7.97
N PRO A 156 5.49 24.55 8.90
CA PRO A 156 5.26 23.21 9.42
C PRO A 156 3.86 23.07 10.01
N TYR A 157 3.13 22.03 9.57
CA TYR A 157 1.79 21.72 10.04
C TYR A 157 1.81 21.59 11.57
N PRO A 158 0.93 22.27 12.32
CA PRO A 158 0.81 22.03 13.74
C PRO A 158 0.34 20.59 13.92
N THR A 159 1.24 19.72 14.37
CA THR A 159 0.89 18.37 14.79
C THR A 159 -0.20 18.50 15.86
N ALA A 160 -1.39 17.98 15.59
CA ALA A 160 -2.47 17.94 16.58
C ALA A 160 -1.95 17.23 17.86
N PRO A 161 -2.36 17.69 19.06
CA PRO A 161 -1.91 17.14 20.34
C PRO A 161 -2.33 15.68 20.55
#